data_AF-A0AAU2L4T2-F1
#
_entry.id   AF-A0AAU2L4T2-F1
#
_cell.length_a   1.000
_cell.length_b   1.000
_cell.length_c   1.000
_cell.angle_alpha   90.00
_cell.angle_beta   90.00
_cell.angle_gamma   90.00
#
_symmetry.space_group_name_H-M   'P 1'
#
loop_
_entity.id
_entity.type
_entity.pdbx_description
1 polymer ?
#
loop_
_entity_poly.entity_id
_entity_poly.type
_entity_poly.pdbx_seq_one_letter_code
_entity_poly.pdbx_strand_id
1 'polypeptide(L)'
;MTDAQSKTRSLPLACAHNNPYYTVLAKSAVGRLSENTERAPYTNLFNNGTSAHRVWRCVQVMRAVEADLTNRRKNLVDREFAVAAHGNRLVLQLVFNQLGMDKVNDANYDWDKDIRRIHKVTGITLDHLTEAIESTYSNNYLAPLFKNITKCRGLVTQVETKLSAG
;
A
#
# COMPACT_ATOMS: atom_id res chain seq x y z
N MET A 1 8.23 -23.93 0.48
CA MET A 1 7.78 -22.61 1.00
C MET A 1 6.30 -22.76 1.30
N THR A 2 5.83 -22.55 2.53
CA THR A 2 4.41 -22.78 2.86
C THR A 2 3.51 -21.71 2.21
N ASP A 3 2.26 -22.06 1.90
CA ASP A 3 1.26 -21.15 1.30
C ASP A 3 1.06 -19.86 2.14
N ALA A 4 1.14 -19.98 3.47
CA ALA A 4 1.11 -18.84 4.39
C ALA A 4 2.35 -17.93 4.26
N GLN A 5 3.56 -18.49 4.13
CA GLN A 5 4.79 -17.71 3.95
C GLN A 5 4.86 -17.00 2.60
N SER A 6 4.24 -17.56 1.56
CA SER A 6 4.13 -16.92 0.25
C SER A 6 3.23 -15.67 0.30
N LYS A 7 2.04 -15.80 0.91
CA LYS A 7 1.07 -14.69 1.06
C LYS A 7 1.64 -13.49 1.81
N THR A 8 2.43 -13.73 2.87
CA THR A 8 3.05 -12.66 3.67
C THR A 8 4.06 -11.82 2.88
N ARG A 9 4.71 -12.39 1.86
CA ARG A 9 5.74 -11.71 1.05
C ARG A 9 5.16 -11.03 -0.18
N SER A 10 4.16 -11.64 -0.81
CA SER A 10 3.54 -11.09 -2.03
C SER A 10 2.73 -9.82 -1.76
N LEU A 11 2.07 -9.71 -0.61
CA LEU A 11 1.24 -8.55 -0.27
C LEU A 11 2.02 -7.22 -0.20
N PRO A 12 3.12 -7.11 0.56
CA PRO A 12 3.87 -5.86 0.62
C PRO A 12 4.52 -5.53 -0.72
N LEU A 13 4.97 -6.53 -1.49
CA LEU A 13 5.46 -6.31 -2.86
C LEU A 13 4.37 -5.81 -3.81
N ALA A 14 3.16 -6.36 -3.70
CA ALA A 14 2.01 -5.95 -4.49
C ALA A 14 1.62 -4.50 -4.22
N CYS A 15 1.64 -4.08 -2.95
CA CYS A 15 1.36 -2.69 -2.58
C CYS A 15 2.52 -1.76 -2.96
N ALA A 16 3.77 -2.24 -2.97
CA ALA A 16 4.93 -1.48 -3.44
C ALA A 16 5.05 -1.38 -4.98
N HIS A 17 4.10 -1.96 -5.72
CA HIS A 17 4.10 -1.92 -7.18
C HIS A 17 3.38 -0.66 -7.66
N ASN A 18 3.97 0.07 -8.62
CA ASN A 18 3.42 1.35 -9.11
C ASN A 18 2.01 1.21 -9.71
N ASN A 19 1.71 0.11 -10.40
CA ASN A 19 0.37 -0.20 -10.88
C ASN A 19 -0.61 -0.58 -9.74
N PRO A 20 -1.67 0.21 -9.46
CA PRO A 20 -2.65 -0.06 -8.40
C PRO A 20 -3.41 -1.38 -8.53
N TYR A 21 -3.33 -2.05 -9.69
CA TYR A 21 -3.91 -3.38 -9.91
C TYR A 21 -3.48 -4.37 -8.82
N TYR A 22 -2.20 -4.41 -8.47
CA TYR A 22 -1.68 -5.37 -7.50
C TYR A 22 -2.16 -5.07 -6.08
N THR A 23 -2.25 -3.80 -5.70
CA THR A 23 -2.85 -3.36 -4.42
C THR A 23 -4.32 -3.77 -4.31
N VAL A 24 -5.10 -3.55 -5.36
CA VAL A 24 -6.53 -3.92 -5.40
C VAL A 24 -6.70 -5.44 -5.38
N LEU A 25 -5.83 -6.18 -6.08
CA LEU A 25 -5.80 -7.64 -6.03
C LEU A 25 -5.44 -8.14 -4.63
N ALA A 26 -4.47 -7.52 -3.96
CA ALA A 26 -4.13 -7.81 -2.58
C ALA A 26 -5.31 -7.55 -1.61
N LYS A 27 -6.12 -6.51 -1.86
CA LYS A 27 -7.32 -6.20 -1.08
C LYS A 27 -8.47 -7.18 -1.32
N SER A 28 -8.61 -7.67 -2.55
CA SER A 28 -9.81 -8.41 -2.99
C SER A 28 -9.63 -9.92 -2.98
N ALA A 29 -8.44 -10.41 -3.34
CA ALA A 29 -8.13 -11.83 -3.50
C ALA A 29 -6.62 -12.09 -3.35
N VAL A 30 -6.06 -11.84 -2.17
CA VAL A 30 -4.61 -11.94 -1.88
C VAL A 30 -3.99 -13.28 -2.31
N GLY A 31 -4.72 -14.39 -2.22
CA GLY A 31 -4.23 -15.72 -2.62
C GLY A 31 -3.84 -15.79 -4.10
N ARG A 32 -4.49 -15.00 -4.97
CA ARG A 32 -4.19 -14.95 -6.40
C ARG A 32 -2.81 -14.35 -6.71
N LEU A 33 -2.19 -13.65 -5.75
CA LEU A 33 -0.84 -13.12 -5.92
C LEU A 33 0.22 -14.22 -5.96
N SER A 34 -0.10 -15.41 -5.42
CA SER A 34 0.84 -16.54 -5.29
C SER A 34 0.26 -17.87 -5.76
N GLU A 35 -0.87 -17.85 -6.45
CA GLU A 35 -1.56 -19.05 -6.92
C GLU A 35 -0.75 -19.82 -7.97
N ASN A 36 -0.07 -19.10 -8.87
CA ASN A 36 0.79 -19.69 -9.88
C ASN A 36 2.14 -18.95 -9.90
N THR A 37 3.22 -19.64 -9.56
CA THR A 37 4.57 -19.06 -9.45
C THR A 37 5.29 -18.88 -10.78
N GLU A 38 4.73 -19.42 -11.87
CA GLU A 38 5.30 -19.35 -13.21
C GLU A 38 4.64 -18.27 -14.08
N ARG A 39 3.58 -17.62 -13.58
CA ARG A 39 2.77 -16.66 -14.34
C ARG A 39 2.51 -15.37 -13.56
N ALA A 40 2.07 -14.34 -14.28
CA ALA A 40 1.52 -13.15 -13.67
C ALA A 40 0.27 -13.52 -12.82
N PRO A 41 0.03 -12.85 -11.68
CA PRO A 41 0.77 -11.68 -11.17
C PRO A 41 2.09 -12.02 -10.44
N TYR A 42 2.35 -13.29 -10.10
CA TYR A 42 3.49 -13.66 -9.26
C TYR A 42 4.83 -13.24 -9.88
N THR A 43 5.07 -13.57 -11.15
CA THR A 43 6.33 -13.26 -11.84
C THR A 43 6.57 -11.76 -12.02
N ASN A 44 5.51 -10.94 -11.96
CA ASN A 44 5.65 -9.48 -11.98
C ASN A 44 6.09 -8.94 -10.61
N LEU A 45 5.73 -9.63 -9.51
CA LEU A 45 6.14 -9.26 -8.15
C LEU A 45 7.51 -9.84 -7.77
N PHE A 46 7.79 -11.07 -8.21
CA PHE A 46 9.04 -11.79 -7.98
C PHE A 46 9.79 -11.94 -9.32
N ASN A 47 10.52 -10.90 -9.66
CA ASN A 47 11.37 -10.81 -10.85
C ASN A 47 12.85 -10.64 -10.46
N ASN A 48 13.73 -10.49 -11.45
CA ASN A 48 15.18 -10.33 -11.24
C ASN A 48 15.56 -9.14 -10.33
N GLY A 49 14.68 -8.12 -10.20
CA GLY A 49 14.88 -6.98 -9.29
C GLY A 49 14.41 -7.23 -7.85
N THR A 50 13.85 -8.40 -7.55
CA THR A 50 13.25 -8.73 -6.25
C THR A 50 14.20 -9.55 -5.41
N SER A 51 15.08 -8.85 -4.68
CA SER A 51 15.97 -9.46 -3.70
C SER A 51 15.24 -9.79 -2.38
N ALA A 52 15.79 -10.71 -1.58
CA ALA A 52 15.30 -10.96 -0.22
C ALA A 52 15.33 -9.69 0.64
N HIS A 53 16.32 -8.82 0.42
CA HIS A 53 16.47 -7.54 1.09
C HIS A 53 15.31 -6.58 0.77
N ARG A 54 14.94 -6.47 -0.52
CA ARG A 54 13.76 -5.71 -0.96
C ARG A 54 12.49 -6.22 -0.30
N VAL A 55 12.27 -7.53 -0.30
CA VAL A 55 11.09 -8.14 0.33
C VAL A 55 11.03 -7.77 1.81
N TRP A 56 12.14 -7.90 2.53
CA TRP A 56 12.20 -7.58 3.95
C TRP A 56 11.89 -6.10 4.23
N ARG A 57 12.50 -5.19 3.48
CA ARG A 57 12.23 -3.75 3.59
C ARG A 57 10.77 -3.42 3.31
N CYS A 58 10.15 -4.02 2.29
CA CYS A 58 8.71 -3.85 2.05
C CYS A 58 7.86 -4.39 3.21
N VAL A 59 8.23 -5.52 3.83
CA VAL A 59 7.56 -6.04 5.03
C VAL A 59 7.67 -5.06 6.20
N GLN A 60 8.84 -4.43 6.40
CA GLN A 60 9.03 -3.44 7.46
C GLN A 60 8.11 -2.22 7.26
N VAL A 61 8.00 -1.68 6.04
CA VAL A 61 7.09 -0.58 5.73
C VAL A 61 5.65 -0.97 6.02
N MET A 62 5.21 -2.11 5.49
CA MET A 62 3.85 -2.61 5.71
C MET A 62 3.51 -2.70 7.20
N ARG A 63 4.40 -3.29 8.01
CA ARG A 63 4.17 -3.41 9.46
C ARG A 63 4.08 -2.05 10.15
N ALA A 64 4.95 -1.11 9.80
CA ALA A 64 4.93 0.23 10.37
C ALA A 64 3.64 0.99 10.00
N VAL A 65 3.19 0.92 8.74
CA VAL A 65 1.93 1.52 8.28
C VAL A 65 0.72 0.85 8.96
N GLU A 66 0.69 -0.48 9.06
CA GLU A 66 -0.41 -1.20 9.71
C GLU A 66 -0.52 -0.90 11.21
N ALA A 67 0.62 -0.80 11.90
CA ALA A 67 0.67 -0.40 13.29
C ALA A 67 0.15 1.04 13.48
N ASP A 68 0.58 1.96 12.61
CA ASP A 68 0.15 3.36 12.67
C ASP A 68 -1.35 3.53 12.39
N LEU A 69 -1.86 2.92 11.31
CA LEU A 69 -3.29 2.93 11.00
C LEU A 69 -4.12 2.28 12.11
N THR A 70 -3.61 1.24 12.77
CA THR A 70 -4.28 0.63 13.92
C THR A 70 -4.34 1.58 15.11
N ASN A 71 -3.28 2.36 15.35
CA ASN A 71 -3.28 3.36 16.41
C ASN A 71 -4.22 4.54 16.09
N ARG A 72 -4.16 5.08 14.88
CA ARG A 72 -5.01 6.20 14.42
C ARG A 72 -6.50 5.86 14.53
N ARG A 73 -6.89 4.65 14.12
CA ARG A 73 -8.28 4.17 14.18
C ARG A 73 -8.92 4.22 15.56
N LYS A 74 -8.15 4.27 16.66
CA LYS A 74 -8.69 4.43 18.01
C LYS A 74 -9.38 5.78 18.23
N ASN A 75 -9.01 6.79 17.43
CA ASN A 75 -9.50 8.17 17.55
C ASN A 75 -10.32 8.60 16.32
N LEU A 76 -10.49 7.74 15.33
CA LEU A 76 -11.30 8.02 14.14
C LEU A 76 -12.72 7.49 14.32
N VAL A 77 -13.70 8.19 13.77
CA VAL A 77 -15.11 7.80 13.81
C VAL A 77 -15.67 7.60 12.41
N ASP A 78 -16.76 6.85 12.32
CA ASP A 78 -17.59 6.69 11.13
C ASP A 78 -16.81 6.50 9.83
N ARG A 79 -16.86 7.50 8.96
CA ARG A 79 -16.34 7.43 7.60
C ARG A 79 -14.82 7.49 7.57
N GLU A 80 -14.19 8.30 8.41
CA GLU A 80 -12.72 8.36 8.54
C GLU A 80 -12.16 7.03 9.04
N PHE A 81 -12.81 6.43 10.04
CA PHE A 81 -12.48 5.09 10.50
C PHE A 81 -12.57 4.08 9.36
N ALA A 82 -13.65 4.15 8.57
CA ALA A 82 -13.87 3.26 7.44
C ALA A 82 -12.86 3.48 6.30
N VAL A 83 -12.39 4.71 6.04
CA VAL A 83 -11.28 4.98 5.11
C VAL A 83 -10.00 4.33 5.63
N ALA A 84 -9.65 4.51 6.90
CA ALA A 84 -8.45 3.89 7.47
C ALA A 84 -8.54 2.35 7.48
N ALA A 85 -9.70 1.77 7.76
CA ALA A 85 -9.91 0.33 7.82
C ALA A 85 -9.96 -0.34 6.43
N HIS A 86 -10.67 0.26 5.48
CA HIS A 86 -10.86 -0.32 4.14
C HIS A 86 -9.79 0.14 3.13
N GLY A 87 -9.28 1.35 3.27
CA GLY A 87 -8.25 1.95 2.42
C GLY A 87 -6.81 1.60 2.79
N ASN A 88 -6.61 0.80 3.84
CA ASN A 88 -5.29 0.44 4.37
C ASN A 88 -4.27 -0.03 3.31
N ARG A 89 -4.70 -0.78 2.30
CA ARG A 89 -3.81 -1.23 1.21
C ARG A 89 -3.45 -0.11 0.24
N LEU A 90 -4.38 0.80 -0.03
CA LEU A 90 -4.14 1.96 -0.88
C LEU A 90 -3.25 2.99 -0.19
N VAL A 91 -3.45 3.22 1.12
CA VAL A 91 -2.54 4.02 1.95
C VAL A 91 -1.12 3.42 1.89
N LEU A 92 -0.98 2.10 2.09
CA LEU A 92 0.31 1.44 2.00
C LEU A 92 1.00 1.65 0.65
N GLN A 93 0.27 1.55 -0.46
CA GLN A 93 0.81 1.83 -1.79
C GLN A 93 1.30 3.28 -1.91
N LEU A 94 0.50 4.25 -1.48
CA LEU A 94 0.86 5.66 -1.55
C LEU A 94 2.07 5.97 -0.65
N VAL A 95 2.18 5.35 0.53
CA VAL A 95 3.38 5.45 1.37
C VAL A 95 4.61 4.89 0.65
N PHE A 96 4.50 3.73 -0.02
CA PHE A 96 5.62 3.21 -0.82
C PHE A 96 6.05 4.19 -1.92
N ASN A 97 5.09 4.79 -2.62
CA ASN A 97 5.36 5.76 -3.68
C ASN A 97 6.08 7.00 -3.12
N GLN A 98 5.70 7.47 -1.93
CA GLN A 98 6.33 8.61 -1.25
C GLN A 98 7.72 8.32 -0.70
N LEU A 99 7.99 7.08 -0.25
CA LEU A 99 9.32 6.71 0.23
C LEU A 99 10.34 6.65 -0.92
N GLY A 100 9.89 6.32 -2.14
CA GLY A 100 10.78 6.08 -3.27
C GLY A 100 11.56 4.77 -3.08
N MET A 101 11.21 3.74 -3.84
CA MET A 101 11.76 2.39 -3.63
C MET A 101 13.05 2.12 -4.41
N ASP A 102 13.67 3.15 -5.00
CA ASP A 102 14.85 3.01 -5.87
C ASP A 102 16.09 2.51 -5.12
N LYS A 103 16.24 2.93 -3.85
CA LYS A 103 17.35 2.54 -2.97
C LYS A 103 17.05 1.32 -2.12
N VAL A 104 15.89 0.67 -2.31
CA VAL A 104 15.49 -0.48 -1.48
C VAL A 104 16.47 -1.64 -1.58
N ASN A 105 17.18 -1.80 -2.68
CA ASN A 105 18.19 -2.85 -2.84
C ASN A 105 19.59 -2.45 -2.31
N ASP A 106 19.83 -1.16 -2.03
CA ASP A 106 21.12 -0.66 -1.57
C ASP A 106 21.31 -0.97 -0.07
N ALA A 107 22.27 -1.82 0.25
CA ALA A 107 22.60 -2.23 1.62
C ALA A 107 23.23 -1.10 2.44
N ASN A 108 23.86 -0.11 1.79
CA ASN A 108 24.52 1.01 2.45
C ASN A 108 23.58 2.21 2.67
N TYR A 109 22.38 2.15 2.11
CA TYR A 109 21.36 3.17 2.33
C TYR A 109 20.85 3.13 3.79
N ASP A 110 20.81 4.30 4.45
CA ASP A 110 20.22 4.49 5.78
C ASP A 110 18.69 4.29 5.72
N TRP A 111 18.28 3.02 5.72
CA TRP A 111 16.88 2.62 5.67
C TRP A 111 16.11 3.05 6.92
N ASP A 112 16.78 3.16 8.06
CA ASP A 112 16.15 3.60 9.29
C ASP A 112 15.65 5.04 9.19
N LYS A 113 16.28 5.89 8.35
CA LYS A 113 15.77 7.22 8.01
C LYS A 113 14.38 7.17 7.37
N ASP A 114 14.14 6.19 6.50
CA ASP A 114 12.84 6.00 5.86
C ASP A 114 11.81 5.44 6.84
N ILE A 115 12.21 4.49 7.67
CA ILE A 115 11.34 3.96 8.72
C ILE A 115 10.87 5.09 9.66
N ARG A 116 11.75 6.00 10.06
CA ARG A 116 11.43 7.12 10.95
C ARG A 116 10.38 8.09 10.37
N ARG A 117 10.27 8.23 9.05
CA ARG A 117 9.28 9.11 8.41
C ARG A 117 7.93 8.45 8.16
N ILE A 118 7.81 7.12 8.26
CA ILE A 118 6.57 6.38 7.89
C ILE A 118 5.35 6.91 8.64
N HIS A 119 5.46 7.17 9.95
CA HIS A 119 4.34 7.66 10.74
C HIS A 119 3.79 9.00 10.20
N LYS A 120 4.69 9.94 9.87
CA LYS A 120 4.32 11.24 9.29
C LYS A 120 3.69 11.06 7.92
N VAL A 121 4.34 10.29 7.03
CA VAL A 121 3.87 10.07 5.65
C VAL A 121 2.53 9.35 5.63
N THR A 122 2.31 8.39 6.54
CA THR A 122 1.05 7.65 6.66
C THR A 122 -0.10 8.56 7.04
N GLY A 123 0.13 9.49 7.98
CA GLY A 123 -0.86 10.51 8.35
C GLY A 123 -1.27 11.37 7.16
N ILE A 124 -0.29 12.03 6.53
CA ILE A 124 -0.54 12.91 5.37
C ILE A 124 -1.25 12.14 4.24
N THR A 125 -0.83 10.91 3.98
CA THR A 125 -1.44 10.06 2.95
C THR A 125 -2.89 9.72 3.29
N LEU A 126 -3.18 9.38 4.55
CA LEU A 126 -4.54 9.05 4.99
C LEU A 126 -5.45 10.28 4.87
N ASP A 127 -4.96 11.46 5.25
CA ASP A 127 -5.71 12.71 5.20
C ASP A 127 -6.06 13.05 3.74
N HIS A 128 -5.06 13.07 2.84
CA HIS A 128 -5.29 13.32 1.42
C HIS A 128 -6.19 12.27 0.76
N LEU A 129 -6.08 10.99 1.14
CA LEU A 129 -6.96 9.95 0.63
C LEU A 129 -8.40 10.15 1.10
N THR A 130 -8.59 10.57 2.36
CA THR A 130 -9.91 10.87 2.92
C THR A 130 -10.53 12.03 2.16
N GLU A 131 -9.81 13.13 1.97
CA GLU A 131 -10.27 14.27 1.16
C GLU A 131 -10.60 13.89 -0.30
N ALA A 132 -9.77 13.05 -0.93
CA ALA A 132 -10.01 12.58 -2.30
C ALA A 132 -11.31 11.76 -2.40
N ILE A 133 -11.58 10.93 -1.38
CA ILE A 133 -12.82 10.15 -1.28
C ILE A 133 -14.02 11.05 -1.03
N GLU A 134 -13.92 12.03 -0.12
CA GLU A 134 -15.04 12.93 0.15
C GLU A 134 -15.36 13.83 -1.04
N SER A 135 -14.34 14.30 -1.78
CA SER A 135 -14.55 15.12 -2.97
C SER A 135 -15.14 14.36 -4.17
N THR A 136 -14.79 13.07 -4.34
CA THR A 136 -15.11 12.33 -5.58
C THR A 136 -16.17 11.26 -5.36
N TYR A 137 -16.27 10.72 -4.15
CA TYR A 137 -17.01 9.50 -3.83
C TYR A 137 -17.72 9.57 -2.45
N SER A 138 -18.14 10.75 -2.00
CA SER A 138 -18.78 10.98 -0.69
C SER A 138 -19.95 10.03 -0.39
N ASN A 139 -20.75 9.67 -1.40
CA ASN A 139 -21.90 8.77 -1.23
C ASN A 139 -21.59 7.28 -1.44
N ASN A 140 -20.34 6.93 -1.80
CA ASN A 140 -19.99 5.53 -2.05
C ASN A 140 -19.74 4.77 -0.75
N TYR A 141 -20.14 3.50 -0.72
CA TYR A 141 -19.67 2.54 0.27
C TYR A 141 -18.17 2.24 0.06
N LEU A 142 -17.38 2.33 1.13
CA LEU A 142 -15.92 2.29 1.04
C LEU A 142 -15.38 0.89 0.77
N ALA A 143 -15.92 -0.15 1.40
CA ALA A 143 -15.46 -1.52 1.18
C ALA A 143 -15.46 -1.97 -0.30
N PRO A 144 -16.54 -1.78 -1.10
CA PRO A 144 -16.51 -2.10 -2.53
C PRO A 144 -15.70 -1.10 -3.36
N LEU A 145 -15.61 0.17 -2.95
CA LEU A 145 -14.79 1.18 -3.61
C LEU A 145 -13.32 0.74 -3.65
N PHE A 146 -12.77 0.28 -2.52
CA PHE A 146 -11.37 -0.19 -2.45
C PHE A 146 -11.10 -1.54 -3.12
N LYS A 147 -12.13 -2.17 -3.70
CA LYS A 147 -12.01 -3.37 -4.55
C LYS A 147 -12.17 -3.04 -6.04
N ASN A 148 -12.46 -1.79 -6.39
CA ASN A 148 -12.63 -1.35 -7.77
C ASN A 148 -11.34 -0.72 -8.30
N ILE A 149 -10.74 -1.36 -9.31
CA ILE A 149 -9.46 -0.91 -9.88
C ILE A 149 -9.52 0.48 -10.51
N THR A 150 -10.58 0.81 -11.24
CA THR A 150 -10.71 2.11 -11.90
C THR A 150 -10.79 3.23 -10.87
N LYS A 151 -11.60 3.07 -9.83
CA LYS A 151 -11.72 4.05 -8.73
C LYS A 151 -10.42 4.19 -7.95
N CYS A 152 -9.79 3.07 -7.60
CA CYS A 152 -8.51 3.09 -6.87
C CYS A 152 -7.39 3.77 -7.67
N ARG A 153 -7.33 3.54 -8.99
CA ARG A 153 -6.37 4.23 -9.86
C ARG A 153 -6.60 5.74 -9.87
N GLY A 154 -7.85 6.18 -9.99
CA GLY A 154 -8.19 7.61 -9.92
C GLY A 154 -7.79 8.24 -8.59
N LEU A 155 -8.07 7.57 -7.47
CA LEU A 155 -7.67 8.04 -6.14
C LEU A 155 -6.15 8.13 -5.97
N VAL A 156 -5.40 7.13 -6.45
CA VAL A 156 -3.92 7.16 -6.38
C VAL A 156 -3.39 8.38 -7.13
N THR A 157 -3.81 8.58 -8.38
CA THR A 157 -3.39 9.74 -9.18
C THR A 157 -3.74 11.08 -8.51
N GLN A 158 -4.95 11.20 -7.96
CA GLN A 158 -5.40 12.42 -7.29
C GLN A 158 -4.55 12.72 -6.03
N VAL A 159 -4.28 11.71 -5.22
CA VAL A 159 -3.49 11.86 -3.99
C VAL A 159 -2.02 12.13 -4.29
N GLU A 160 -1.42 11.47 -5.29
CA GLU A 160 -0.05 11.73 -5.72
C GLU A 160 0.14 13.15 -6.25
N THR A 161 -0.85 13.67 -6.99
CA THR A 161 -0.84 15.06 -7.45
C THR A 161 -0.80 16.03 -6.28
N LYS A 162 -1.60 15.80 -5.23
CA LYS A 162 -1.58 16.62 -4.02
C LYS A 162 -0.26 16.52 -3.26
N LEU A 163 0.28 15.31 -3.11
CA LEU A 163 1.53 15.06 -2.40
C LEU A 163 2.75 15.69 -3.11
N SER A 164 2.67 15.89 -4.43
CA SER A 164 3.73 16.53 -5.21
C SER A 164 3.62 18.06 -5.25
N ALA A 165 2.49 18.61 -4.82
CA ALA A 165 2.18 20.04 -4.90
C ALA A 165 2.44 20.82 -3.58
N GLY A 166 2.82 20.12 -2.51
CA GLY A 166 3.16 20.70 -1.20
C GLY A 166 4.58 20.35 -0.77
#